data_AF-A0A4U7ATI5-F1
#
_entry.id   AF-A0A4U7ATI5-F1
#
_cell.length_a   1.000
_cell.length_b   1.000
_cell.length_c   1.000
_cell.angle_alpha   90.00
_cell.angle_beta   90.00
_cell.angle_gamma   90.00
#
_symmetry.space_group_name_H-M   'P 1'
#
loop_
_entity.id
_entity.type
_entity.pdbx_description
1 polymer ?
#
loop_
_entity_poly.entity_id
_entity_poly.type
_entity_poly.pdbx_seq_one_letter_code
_entity_poly.pdbx_strand_id
1 'polypeptide(L)'
;MYLGRLFYVHQAALTGSSLPGADRTAIRTGAIVIANGEAINCLRNAGVPEKQLVPVAGGERVPLFKRQDRLNALSGDIECAPGPPGAPAMPAHIYAALSVHVWPSLHCLMPGKSHADVPEVMDTGVKYTGEASQYQCTLDITFGMKYGLLRVGQHMPRETMAQGMQSFVEYVEDKRNAMSYYDGGQLMYNFLIGDKALLWSAHLGGYRGILESIQPKPNVLVQAIAGRANLNGRPFDGSAAEFAVKTSQWLGEPEKVIWCLHDDSPIKPLRVNTTPATDLVQQETRSRVIDLQPTEVYALFS
;
A
#
# COMPACT_ATOMS: atom_id res chain seq x y z
N MET A 1 -7.57 12.91 -14.40
CA MET A 1 -8.04 13.34 -13.07
C MET A 1 -6.87 13.22 -12.09
N TYR A 2 -6.40 14.33 -11.50
CA TYR A 2 -5.25 14.32 -10.57
C TYR A 2 -5.66 13.72 -9.21
N LEU A 3 -5.47 12.41 -9.02
CA LEU A 3 -5.73 11.75 -7.73
C LEU A 3 -4.83 12.32 -6.61
N GLY A 4 -3.57 12.67 -6.91
CA GLY A 4 -2.58 13.10 -5.91
C GLY A 4 -2.74 14.50 -5.30
N ARG A 5 -3.61 15.38 -5.85
CA ARG A 5 -3.88 16.72 -5.26
C ARG A 5 -5.19 16.80 -4.47
N LEU A 6 -6.07 15.82 -4.61
CA LEU A 6 -7.42 15.86 -4.03
C LEU A 6 -7.56 14.93 -2.83
N PHE A 7 -6.86 13.78 -2.82
CA PHE A 7 -6.95 12.76 -1.79
C PHE A 7 -5.57 12.12 -1.55
N TYR A 8 -5.15 12.03 -0.28
CA TYR A 8 -3.92 11.34 0.08
C TYR A 8 -4.29 10.04 0.79
N VAL A 9 -4.56 9.00 0.02
CA VAL A 9 -4.71 7.66 0.58
C VAL A 9 -3.32 7.06 0.73
N HIS A 10 -2.94 6.80 1.98
CA HIS A 10 -1.61 6.32 2.32
C HIS A 10 -1.68 4.86 2.71
N GLN A 11 -0.89 4.03 2.03
CA GLN A 11 -0.51 2.71 2.52
C GLN A 11 1.00 2.64 2.50
N ALA A 12 1.58 2.48 3.67
CA ALA A 12 3.02 2.51 3.83
C ALA A 12 3.63 1.20 3.35
N ALA A 13 4.14 1.22 2.12
CA ALA A 13 4.51 0.00 1.42
C ALA A 13 6.01 -0.32 1.45
N LEU A 14 6.85 0.58 1.96
CA LEU A 14 8.23 0.24 2.29
C LEU A 14 8.44 0.53 3.77
N THR A 15 8.49 -0.55 4.54
CA THR A 15 9.13 -0.60 5.85
C THR A 15 8.58 0.38 6.89
N GLY A 16 7.31 0.21 7.28
CA GLY A 16 6.74 0.79 8.50
C GLY A 16 5.53 1.67 8.21
N SER A 17 4.45 1.50 9.00
CA SER A 17 3.09 2.03 8.76
C SER A 17 2.95 3.57 8.70
N SER A 18 4.03 4.32 8.77
CA SER A 18 4.10 5.69 8.28
C SER A 18 5.39 5.85 7.49
N LEU A 19 5.29 6.04 6.17
CA LEU A 19 6.42 6.47 5.35
C LEU A 19 6.74 7.90 5.76
N PRO A 20 7.93 8.19 6.31
CA PRO A 20 8.24 9.52 6.76
C PRO A 20 8.07 10.58 5.66
N GLY A 21 7.37 11.67 6.00
CA GLY A 21 6.98 12.70 5.04
C GLY A 21 5.49 12.68 4.68
N ALA A 22 4.77 11.58 4.95
CA ALA A 22 3.31 11.53 4.85
C ALA A 22 2.64 12.54 5.79
N ASP A 23 3.15 12.65 7.02
CA ASP A 23 2.76 13.64 8.03
C ASP A 23 2.90 15.07 7.50
N ARG A 24 4.08 15.41 6.96
CA ARG A 24 4.39 16.71 6.37
C ARG A 24 3.50 17.02 5.19
N THR A 25 3.25 16.03 4.33
CA THR A 25 2.38 16.18 3.16
C THR A 25 0.95 16.44 3.58
N ALA A 26 0.42 15.65 4.51
CA ALA A 26 -0.93 15.82 5.05
C ALA A 26 -1.10 17.21 5.67
N ILE A 27 -0.20 17.62 6.56
CA ILE A 27 -0.24 18.93 7.24
C ILE A 27 -0.21 20.08 6.22
N ARG A 28 0.71 20.04 5.25
CA ARG A 28 0.88 21.13 4.27
C ARG A 28 -0.27 21.26 3.28
N THR A 29 -0.87 20.14 2.89
CA THR A 29 -1.87 20.13 1.82
C THR A 29 -3.30 20.18 2.33
N GLY A 30 -3.54 19.83 3.60
CA GLY A 30 -4.89 19.61 4.10
C GLY A 30 -5.52 18.32 3.56
N ALA A 31 -4.71 17.38 3.07
CA ALA A 31 -5.20 16.12 2.53
C ALA A 31 -5.78 15.23 3.64
N ILE A 32 -6.85 14.50 3.30
CA ILE A 32 -7.43 13.49 4.17
C ILE A 32 -6.63 12.20 4.01
N VAL A 33 -6.22 11.62 5.14
CA VAL A 33 -5.51 10.36 5.24
C VAL A 33 -6.46 9.27 5.69
N ILE A 34 -6.60 8.24 4.85
CA ILE A 34 -7.38 7.04 5.14
C ILE A 34 -6.38 5.90 5.30
N ALA A 35 -6.29 5.32 6.49
CA ALA A 35 -5.31 4.28 6.81
C ALA A 35 -5.73 3.42 8.00
N ASN A 36 -5.01 2.33 8.24
CA ASN A 36 -5.23 1.49 9.43
C ASN A 36 -4.91 2.25 10.74
N GLY A 37 -5.37 1.70 11.86
CA GLY A 37 -5.22 2.34 13.17
C GLY A 37 -3.77 2.65 13.57
N GLU A 38 -2.81 1.81 13.20
CA GLU A 38 -1.41 2.02 13.53
C GLU A 38 -0.85 3.24 12.78
N ALA A 39 -1.05 3.29 11.47
CA ALA A 39 -0.66 4.43 10.65
C ALA A 39 -1.30 5.74 11.15
N ILE A 40 -2.59 5.70 11.49
CA ILE A 40 -3.32 6.85 12.04
C ILE A 40 -2.74 7.30 13.38
N ASN A 41 -2.39 6.36 14.27
CA ASN A 41 -1.76 6.69 15.54
C ASN A 41 -0.38 7.33 15.35
N CYS A 42 0.44 6.80 14.44
CA CYS A 42 1.73 7.38 14.08
C CYS A 42 1.57 8.83 13.56
N LEU A 43 0.65 9.05 12.61
CA LEU A 43 0.40 10.37 12.04
C LEU A 43 -0.19 11.36 13.04
N ARG A 44 -1.07 10.89 13.93
CA ARG A 44 -1.59 11.71 15.05
C ARG A 44 -0.46 12.17 15.95
N ASN A 45 0.43 11.26 16.33
CA ASN A 45 1.60 11.58 17.16
C ASN A 45 2.59 12.52 16.44
N ALA A 46 2.63 12.47 15.11
CA ALA A 46 3.40 13.39 14.28
C ALA A 46 2.73 14.77 14.09
N GLY A 47 1.55 15.00 14.69
CA GLY A 47 0.86 16.29 14.67
C GLY A 47 -0.09 16.50 13.48
N VAL A 48 -0.44 15.45 12.74
CA VAL A 48 -1.49 15.55 11.72
C VAL A 48 -2.84 15.83 12.41
N PRO A 49 -3.58 16.89 12.02
CA PRO A 49 -4.87 17.23 12.62
C PRO A 49 -5.89 16.08 12.55
N GLU A 50 -6.62 15.84 13.65
CA GLU A 50 -7.61 14.74 13.74
C GLU A 50 -8.65 14.77 12.62
N LYS A 51 -9.09 15.96 12.21
CA LYS A 51 -10.05 16.14 11.10
C LYS A 51 -9.54 15.65 9.73
N GLN A 52 -8.24 15.36 9.61
CA GLN A 52 -7.61 14.80 8.42
C GLN A 52 -7.42 13.29 8.53
N LEU A 53 -7.65 12.67 9.69
CA LEU A 53 -7.35 11.28 9.97
C LEU A 53 -8.64 10.44 9.95
N VAL A 54 -8.69 9.45 9.07
CA VAL A 54 -9.83 8.54 8.91
C VAL A 54 -9.34 7.11 9.14
N PRO A 55 -9.49 6.57 10.37
CA PRO A 55 -9.13 5.19 10.66
C PRO A 55 -10.09 4.21 10.00
N VAL A 56 -9.54 3.16 9.40
CA VAL A 56 -10.27 2.10 8.70
C VAL A 56 -9.68 0.71 9.03
N ALA A 57 -10.49 -0.34 8.89
CA ALA A 57 -10.10 -1.72 9.16
C ALA A 57 -10.30 -2.67 7.96
N GLY A 58 -10.90 -2.20 6.85
CA GLY A 58 -11.13 -3.03 5.65
C GLY A 58 -12.58 -3.44 5.44
N GLY A 59 -13.54 -2.63 5.90
CA GLY A 59 -14.97 -2.80 5.58
C GLY A 59 -15.66 -1.51 5.16
N GLU A 60 -14.92 -0.40 5.17
CA GLU A 60 -15.47 0.94 5.06
C GLU A 60 -15.69 1.35 3.60
N ARG A 61 -16.76 2.12 3.38
CA ARG A 61 -17.02 2.83 2.13
C ARG A 61 -16.91 4.32 2.41
N VAL A 62 -15.80 4.92 2.02
CA VAL A 62 -15.46 6.29 2.40
C VAL A 62 -15.75 7.25 1.24
N PRO A 63 -16.69 8.19 1.38
CA PRO A 63 -16.90 9.23 0.38
C PRO A 63 -15.74 10.23 0.39
N LEU A 64 -15.30 10.63 -0.79
CA LEU A 64 -14.15 11.51 -1.01
C LEU A 64 -14.63 12.83 -1.61
N PHE A 65 -14.43 13.94 -0.88
CA PHE A 65 -14.94 15.28 -1.22
C PHE A 65 -13.87 16.23 -1.75
N LYS A 66 -14.24 17.22 -2.58
CA LYS A 66 -13.29 18.29 -2.89
C LYS A 66 -13.04 19.13 -1.64
N ARG A 67 -11.92 19.84 -1.62
CA ARG A 67 -11.60 20.77 -0.52
C ARG A 67 -12.69 21.83 -0.34
N GLN A 68 -13.22 22.36 -1.44
CA GLN A 68 -14.26 23.40 -1.38
C GLN A 68 -15.55 22.88 -0.74
N ASP A 69 -15.99 21.68 -1.08
CA ASP A 69 -17.20 21.09 -0.48
C ASP A 69 -17.06 20.95 1.04
N ARG A 70 -15.87 20.52 1.52
CA ARG A 70 -15.59 20.49 2.96
C ARG A 70 -15.64 21.86 3.62
N LEU A 71 -15.13 22.90 2.96
CA LEU A 71 -15.20 24.27 3.49
C LEU A 71 -16.64 24.77 3.54
N ASN A 72 -17.41 24.52 2.49
CA ASN A 72 -18.82 24.89 2.42
C ASN A 72 -19.64 24.18 3.51
N ALA A 73 -19.38 22.90 3.79
CA ALA A 73 -20.04 22.17 4.88
C ALA A 73 -19.74 22.80 6.25
N LEU A 74 -18.50 23.21 6.49
CA LEU A 74 -18.11 23.88 7.74
C LEU A 74 -18.76 25.26 7.90
N SER A 75 -19.01 25.97 6.80
CA SER A 75 -19.69 27.27 6.78
C SER A 75 -21.22 27.16 6.83
N GLY A 76 -21.79 25.96 6.64
CA GLY A 76 -23.24 25.75 6.54
C GLY A 76 -23.84 26.07 5.17
N ASP A 77 -23.00 26.16 4.13
CA ASP A 77 -23.42 26.54 2.76
C ASP A 77 -23.98 25.36 1.95
N ILE A 78 -23.75 24.12 2.40
CA ILE A 78 -24.25 22.90 1.76
C ILE A 78 -24.82 21.92 2.79
N GLU A 79 -25.63 20.98 2.31
CA GLU A 79 -26.17 19.90 3.13
C GLU A 79 -25.03 19.06 3.74
N CYS A 80 -25.13 18.81 5.04
CA CYS A 80 -24.16 18.04 5.79
C CYS A 80 -24.67 16.63 6.08
N ALA A 81 -23.75 15.66 6.10
CA ALA A 81 -24.05 14.32 6.58
C ALA A 81 -24.40 14.36 8.08
N PRO A 82 -25.31 13.49 8.56
CA PRO A 82 -25.59 13.37 9.98
C PRO A 82 -24.34 12.89 10.72
N GLY A 83 -24.11 13.43 11.91
CA GLY A 83 -22.99 13.07 12.76
C GLY A 83 -23.35 13.11 14.25
N PRO A 84 -22.60 12.41 15.11
CA PRO A 84 -22.81 12.49 16.55
C PRO A 84 -22.53 13.92 17.07
N PRO A 85 -23.08 14.30 18.24
CA PRO A 85 -22.78 15.59 18.86
C PRO A 85 -21.27 15.85 18.97
N GLY A 86 -20.82 17.03 18.53
CA GLY A 86 -19.40 17.41 18.55
C GLY A 86 -18.57 16.94 17.35
N ALA A 87 -19.13 16.13 16.43
CA ALA A 87 -18.47 15.83 15.17
C ALA A 87 -18.38 17.08 14.27
N PRO A 88 -17.26 17.29 13.54
CA PRO A 88 -17.18 18.36 12.57
C PRO A 88 -18.21 18.15 11.45
N ALA A 89 -18.76 19.26 10.92
CA ALA A 89 -19.65 19.20 9.78
C ALA A 89 -18.92 18.61 8.55
N MET A 90 -19.54 17.60 7.94
CA MET A 90 -19.03 16.90 6.77
C MET A 90 -20.04 17.01 5.64
N PRO A 91 -19.62 17.17 4.38
CA PRO A 91 -20.55 17.22 3.26
C PRO A 91 -21.43 15.95 3.20
N ALA A 92 -22.70 16.10 2.84
CA ALA A 92 -23.56 14.97 2.52
C ALA A 92 -22.97 14.14 1.36
N HIS A 93 -23.25 12.83 1.34
CA HIS A 93 -22.66 11.89 0.38
C HIS A 93 -22.95 12.25 -1.09
N ILE A 94 -24.02 13.00 -1.36
CA ILE A 94 -24.38 13.52 -2.69
C ILE A 94 -23.30 14.46 -3.28
N TYR A 95 -22.45 15.05 -2.43
CA TYR A 95 -21.33 15.91 -2.86
C TYR A 95 -20.01 15.15 -3.02
N ALA A 96 -20.00 13.82 -2.83
CA ALA A 96 -18.79 13.02 -3.01
C ALA A 96 -18.31 13.13 -4.47
N ALA A 97 -17.04 13.51 -4.65
CA ALA A 97 -16.40 13.55 -5.96
C ALA A 97 -16.06 12.15 -6.46
N LEU A 98 -15.78 11.23 -5.54
CA LEU A 98 -15.56 9.80 -5.76
C LEU A 98 -15.70 9.06 -4.42
N SER A 99 -15.59 7.74 -4.41
CA SER A 99 -15.56 6.97 -3.16
C SER A 99 -14.44 5.95 -3.15
N VAL A 100 -14.02 5.50 -1.98
CA VAL A 100 -13.09 4.37 -1.83
C VAL A 100 -13.72 3.29 -0.97
N HIS A 101 -13.73 2.07 -1.48
CA HIS A 101 -14.04 0.87 -0.71
C HIS A 101 -12.74 0.30 -0.17
N VAL A 102 -12.62 0.23 1.15
CA VAL A 102 -11.44 -0.31 1.82
C VAL A 102 -11.67 -1.78 2.12
N TRP A 103 -10.69 -2.62 1.80
CA TRP A 103 -10.72 -4.07 2.02
C TRP A 103 -9.52 -4.49 2.86
N PRO A 104 -9.61 -5.57 3.65
CA PRO A 104 -8.45 -6.11 4.33
C PRO A 104 -7.59 -6.88 3.33
N SER A 105 -6.29 -6.84 3.58
CA SER A 105 -5.27 -7.46 2.73
C SER A 105 -4.17 -8.09 3.58
N LEU A 106 -3.12 -8.58 2.94
CA LEU A 106 -1.99 -9.22 3.60
C LEU A 106 -0.66 -8.65 3.08
N HIS A 107 0.31 -8.54 3.98
CA HIS A 107 1.68 -8.26 3.61
C HIS A 107 2.28 -9.48 2.89
N CYS A 108 3.21 -9.26 1.97
CA CYS A 108 4.03 -10.35 1.43
C CYS A 108 4.90 -10.96 2.53
N LEU A 109 5.46 -12.13 2.28
CA LEU A 109 6.43 -12.77 3.15
C LEU A 109 7.84 -12.57 2.58
N MET A 110 8.84 -12.46 3.45
CA MET A 110 10.22 -12.46 2.99
C MET A 110 10.64 -13.89 2.62
N PRO A 111 11.25 -14.09 1.44
CA PRO A 111 11.90 -15.36 1.13
C PRO A 111 13.15 -15.53 2.00
N GLY A 112 13.53 -16.79 2.25
CA GLY A 112 14.70 -17.12 3.08
C GLY A 112 14.40 -17.20 4.58
N LYS A 113 15.45 -17.37 5.40
CA LYS A 113 15.37 -17.50 6.86
C LYS A 113 15.74 -16.20 7.58
N SER A 114 16.46 -15.31 6.90
CA SER A 114 16.91 -14.04 7.44
C SER A 114 16.98 -12.97 6.34
N HIS A 115 17.12 -11.70 6.74
CA HIS A 115 17.36 -10.61 5.78
C HIS A 115 18.65 -10.80 4.96
N ALA A 116 19.62 -11.57 5.46
CA ALA A 116 20.84 -11.88 4.72
C ALA A 116 20.59 -12.78 3.50
N ASP A 117 19.48 -13.54 3.51
CA ASP A 117 19.08 -14.43 2.41
C ASP A 117 18.30 -13.68 1.31
N VAL A 118 17.98 -12.41 1.54
CA VAL A 118 17.27 -11.59 0.55
C VAL A 118 18.24 -11.29 -0.60
N PRO A 119 17.93 -11.73 -1.84
CA PRO A 119 18.80 -11.50 -2.97
C PRO A 119 18.87 -10.01 -3.31
N GLU A 120 19.96 -9.62 -3.99
CA GLU A 120 20.11 -8.24 -4.48
C GLU A 120 19.07 -7.89 -5.53
N VAL A 121 18.74 -8.83 -6.41
CA VAL A 121 17.64 -8.72 -7.36
C VAL A 121 16.57 -9.71 -6.97
N MET A 122 15.39 -9.20 -6.62
CA MET A 122 14.20 -10.04 -6.41
C MET A 122 13.60 -10.40 -7.76
N ASP A 123 13.81 -11.63 -8.21
CA ASP A 123 13.24 -12.10 -9.48
C ASP A 123 11.83 -12.68 -9.27
N THR A 124 10.84 -12.09 -9.97
CA THR A 124 9.43 -12.46 -9.83
C THR A 124 9.08 -13.84 -10.39
N GLY A 125 9.97 -14.43 -11.19
CA GLY A 125 9.86 -15.78 -11.74
C GLY A 125 10.39 -16.87 -10.80
N VAL A 126 11.14 -16.51 -9.75
CA VAL A 126 11.66 -17.48 -8.78
C VAL A 126 10.51 -18.15 -8.02
N LYS A 127 10.50 -19.47 -8.03
CA LYS A 127 9.52 -20.29 -7.32
C LYS A 127 9.99 -20.60 -5.91
N TYR A 128 9.15 -20.28 -4.93
CA TYR A 128 9.33 -20.71 -3.55
C TYR A 128 8.31 -21.80 -3.27
N THR A 129 8.79 -23.03 -3.03
CA THR A 129 7.96 -24.20 -2.79
C THR A 129 8.38 -24.91 -1.51
N GLY A 130 7.45 -25.68 -0.93
CA GLY A 130 7.69 -26.54 0.21
C GLY A 130 7.23 -25.92 1.53
N GLU A 131 7.20 -26.78 2.55
CA GLU A 131 6.74 -26.44 3.89
C GLU A 131 7.64 -25.37 4.51
N ALA A 132 7.21 -24.13 4.33
CA ALA A 132 7.27 -23.16 5.40
C ALA A 132 6.79 -23.80 6.70
N SER A 133 7.46 -23.51 7.83
CA SER A 133 6.93 -23.85 9.14
C SER A 133 5.46 -23.46 9.23
N GLN A 134 4.62 -24.26 9.88
CA GLN A 134 3.19 -23.94 10.10
C GLN A 134 2.98 -22.58 10.81
N TYR A 135 4.04 -22.00 11.36
CA TYR A 135 4.07 -20.71 12.05
C TYR A 135 4.62 -19.55 11.19
N GLN A 136 5.12 -19.80 9.97
CA GLN A 136 5.62 -18.73 9.11
C GLN A 136 4.47 -17.78 8.75
N CYS A 137 4.62 -16.51 9.10
CA CYS A 137 3.59 -15.50 8.92
C CYS A 137 4.16 -14.07 9.00
N THR A 138 3.30 -13.07 8.96
CA THR A 138 3.70 -11.65 9.01
C THR A 138 4.30 -11.22 10.36
N LEU A 139 4.26 -12.06 11.39
CA LEU A 139 5.03 -11.84 12.61
C LEU A 139 6.54 -11.81 12.33
N ASP A 140 7.03 -12.63 11.40
CA ASP A 140 8.44 -12.64 11.00
C ASP A 140 8.85 -11.29 10.40
N ILE A 141 7.96 -10.67 9.62
CA ILE A 141 8.13 -9.31 9.09
C ILE A 141 8.21 -8.29 10.23
N THR A 142 7.25 -8.34 11.16
CA THR A 142 7.21 -7.41 12.31
C THR A 142 8.45 -7.54 13.17
N PHE A 143 8.91 -8.77 13.44
CA PHE A 143 10.14 -9.02 14.18
C PHE A 143 11.38 -8.51 13.42
N GLY A 144 11.46 -8.81 12.12
CA GLY A 144 12.53 -8.31 11.25
C GLY A 144 12.59 -6.79 11.21
N MET A 145 11.44 -6.12 11.17
CA MET A 145 11.33 -4.67 11.23
C MET A 145 11.76 -4.12 12.60
N LYS A 146 11.23 -4.69 13.69
CA LYS A 146 11.44 -4.19 15.06
C LYS A 146 12.87 -4.38 15.56
N TYR A 147 13.44 -5.54 15.27
CA TYR A 147 14.73 -5.96 15.83
C TYR A 147 15.85 -5.97 14.80
N GLY A 148 15.56 -6.06 13.50
CA GLY A 148 16.55 -6.07 12.44
C GLY A 148 16.64 -4.73 11.72
N LEU A 149 15.82 -4.57 10.67
CA LEU A 149 15.98 -3.54 9.66
C LEU A 149 15.97 -2.13 10.21
N LEU A 150 14.96 -1.76 11.03
CA LEU A 150 14.89 -0.41 11.61
C LEU A 150 15.89 -0.17 12.74
N ARG A 151 16.74 -1.17 13.05
CA ARG A 151 17.84 -1.07 14.00
C ARG A 151 19.18 -1.47 13.39
N VAL A 152 19.29 -1.50 12.05
CA VAL A 152 20.50 -2.01 11.38
C VAL A 152 21.76 -1.22 11.77
N GLY A 153 21.63 0.08 12.06
CA GLY A 153 22.71 0.92 12.62
C GLY A 153 23.26 0.47 13.98
N GLN A 154 22.50 -0.32 14.74
CA GLN A 154 22.93 -0.91 16.02
C GLN A 154 23.63 -2.26 15.84
N HIS A 155 23.41 -2.93 14.71
CA HIS A 155 23.87 -4.29 14.45
C HIS A 155 25.07 -4.36 13.51
N MET A 156 25.30 -3.30 12.73
CA MET A 156 26.33 -3.26 11.70
C MET A 156 27.10 -1.94 11.79
N PRO A 157 28.45 -1.95 11.79
CA PRO A 157 29.24 -0.73 11.79
C PRO A 157 29.04 0.07 10.50
N ARG A 158 28.93 1.40 10.60
CA ARG A 158 28.61 2.28 9.46
C ARG A 158 29.63 2.16 8.32
N GLU A 159 30.90 1.99 8.65
CA GLU A 159 32.02 1.82 7.71
C GLU A 159 31.93 0.55 6.85
N THR A 160 31.14 -0.44 7.28
CA THR A 160 30.91 -1.68 6.51
C THR A 160 29.68 -1.61 5.61
N MET A 161 28.89 -0.54 5.72
CA MET A 161 27.65 -0.37 4.96
C MET A 161 27.90 0.24 3.59
N ALA A 162 27.22 -0.28 2.57
CA ALA A 162 27.10 0.41 1.29
C ALA A 162 26.40 1.77 1.46
N GLN A 163 26.67 2.71 0.56
CA GLN A 163 26.14 4.09 0.63
C GLN A 163 24.61 4.14 0.80
N GLY A 164 23.87 3.33 0.04
CA GLY A 164 22.41 3.27 0.16
C GLY A 164 21.95 2.87 1.57
N MET A 165 22.57 1.87 2.17
CA MET A 165 22.26 1.41 3.53
C MET A 165 22.60 2.50 4.57
N GLN A 166 23.70 3.24 4.39
CA GLN A 166 24.02 4.38 5.26
C GLN A 166 22.91 5.45 5.20
N SER A 167 22.46 5.82 3.99
CA SER A 167 21.36 6.76 3.82
C SER A 167 20.05 6.25 4.43
N PHE A 168 19.77 4.95 4.33
CA PHE A 168 18.63 4.33 4.99
C PHE A 168 18.72 4.41 6.52
N VAL A 169 19.89 4.14 7.10
CA VAL A 169 20.12 4.27 8.55
C VAL A 169 19.92 5.70 9.01
N GLU A 170 20.51 6.67 8.31
CA GLU A 170 20.32 8.09 8.62
C GLU A 170 18.85 8.50 8.58
N TYR A 171 18.10 7.98 7.60
CA TYR A 171 16.68 8.22 7.48
C TYR A 171 15.88 7.61 8.65
N VAL A 172 16.14 6.36 9.03
CA VAL A 172 15.39 5.71 10.14
C VAL A 172 15.76 6.29 11.51
N GLU A 173 17.01 6.72 11.71
CA GLU A 173 17.47 7.29 12.99
C GLU A 173 17.02 8.74 13.20
N ASP A 174 16.63 9.45 12.14
CA ASP A 174 16.09 10.80 12.25
C ASP A 174 14.72 10.80 12.93
N LYS A 175 14.65 11.34 14.15
CA LYS A 175 13.42 11.40 14.96
C LYS A 175 12.28 12.20 14.32
N ARG A 176 12.56 13.01 13.28
CA ARG A 176 11.52 13.70 12.49
C ARG A 176 10.75 12.73 11.60
N ASN A 177 11.27 11.52 11.41
CA ASN A 177 10.67 10.51 10.58
C ASN A 177 9.79 9.60 11.44
N ALA A 178 8.49 9.89 11.44
CA ALA A 178 7.49 9.05 12.11
C ALA A 178 7.41 7.70 11.40
N MET A 179 7.62 6.60 12.13
CA MET A 179 7.58 5.22 11.64
C MET A 179 7.04 4.29 12.73
N SER A 180 6.51 3.13 12.33
CA SER A 180 6.27 2.02 13.25
C SER A 180 6.86 0.72 12.70
N TYR A 181 7.25 -0.16 13.62
CA TYR A 181 7.77 -1.50 13.31
C TYR A 181 6.67 -2.50 12.95
N TYR A 182 5.42 -2.14 13.23
CA TYR A 182 4.25 -2.95 12.97
C TYR A 182 3.41 -2.27 11.89
N ASP A 183 2.94 -3.05 10.92
CA ASP A 183 2.20 -2.50 9.80
C ASP A 183 0.74 -2.16 10.13
N GLY A 184 0.19 -2.65 11.25
CA GLY A 184 -1.20 -2.43 11.65
C GLY A 184 -2.22 -3.28 10.89
N GLY A 185 -1.76 -4.24 10.09
CA GLY A 185 -2.57 -4.95 9.11
C GLY A 185 -2.64 -4.23 7.76
N GLN A 186 -2.53 -5.00 6.68
CA GLN A 186 -2.56 -4.45 5.33
C GLN A 186 -3.99 -4.24 4.84
N LEU A 187 -4.16 -3.23 4.00
CA LEU A 187 -5.44 -2.89 3.38
C LEU A 187 -5.31 -2.92 1.85
N MET A 188 -6.44 -2.86 1.17
CA MET A 188 -6.52 -2.56 -0.26
C MET A 188 -7.56 -1.46 -0.44
N TYR A 189 -7.34 -0.59 -1.42
CA TYR A 189 -8.19 0.56 -1.65
C TYR A 189 -8.76 0.49 -3.07
N ASN A 190 -10.06 0.22 -3.18
CA ASN A 190 -10.77 0.20 -4.44
C ASN A 190 -11.46 1.56 -4.64
N PHE A 191 -10.88 2.43 -5.46
CA PHE A 191 -11.42 3.74 -5.78
C PHE A 191 -12.46 3.64 -6.88
N LEU A 192 -13.65 4.17 -6.63
CA LEU A 192 -14.77 4.21 -7.56
C LEU A 192 -14.86 5.61 -8.15
N ILE A 193 -14.62 5.72 -9.44
CA ILE A 193 -14.54 6.97 -10.18
C ILE A 193 -15.54 6.88 -11.33
N GLY A 194 -16.76 7.39 -11.09
CA GLY A 194 -17.88 7.15 -11.99
C GLY A 194 -18.24 5.66 -12.03
N ASP A 195 -18.28 5.08 -13.22
CA ASP A 195 -18.52 3.66 -13.48
C ASP A 195 -17.23 2.81 -13.48
N LYS A 196 -16.05 3.44 -13.29
CA LYS A 196 -14.75 2.78 -13.29
C LYS A 196 -14.19 2.57 -11.90
N ALA A 197 -13.33 1.56 -11.77
CA ALA A 197 -12.68 1.22 -10.51
C ALA A 197 -11.16 1.05 -10.65
N LEU A 198 -10.41 1.55 -9.66
CA LEU A 198 -8.97 1.34 -9.50
C LEU A 198 -8.70 0.69 -8.16
N LEU A 199 -8.10 -0.49 -8.16
CA LEU A 199 -7.65 -1.16 -6.95
C LEU A 199 -6.17 -0.89 -6.71
N TRP A 200 -5.85 -0.36 -5.53
CA TRP A 200 -4.48 -0.26 -5.02
C TRP A 200 -4.22 -1.37 -4.00
N SER A 201 -3.21 -2.19 -4.27
CA SER A 201 -2.75 -3.29 -3.42
C SER A 201 -1.23 -3.19 -3.22
N ALA A 202 -0.83 -2.65 -2.07
CA ALA A 202 0.55 -2.26 -1.83
C ALA A 202 1.47 -3.42 -1.39
N HIS A 203 0.97 -4.65 -1.31
CA HIS A 203 1.78 -5.83 -1.00
C HIS A 203 1.30 -7.05 -1.78
N LEU A 204 2.21 -7.99 -2.00
CA LEU A 204 1.92 -9.25 -2.65
C LEU A 204 1.26 -10.23 -1.67
N GLY A 205 0.00 -9.98 -1.34
CA GLY A 205 -0.78 -10.84 -0.46
C GLY A 205 -2.25 -10.47 -0.44
N GLY A 206 -3.09 -11.43 -0.07
CA GLY A 206 -4.52 -11.19 0.08
C GLY A 206 -5.31 -12.43 0.50
N TYR A 207 -6.55 -12.18 0.90
CA TYR A 207 -7.51 -13.24 1.18
C TYR A 207 -8.25 -13.58 -0.11
N ARG A 208 -8.21 -14.84 -0.53
CA ARG A 208 -8.85 -15.31 -1.77
C ARG A 208 -10.32 -14.92 -1.82
N GLY A 209 -11.06 -15.20 -0.74
CA GLY A 209 -12.49 -14.88 -0.68
C GLY A 209 -12.78 -13.38 -0.84
N ILE A 210 -11.86 -12.51 -0.42
CA ILE A 210 -12.00 -11.06 -0.59
C ILE A 210 -11.67 -10.67 -2.03
N LEU A 211 -10.54 -11.13 -2.57
CA LEU A 211 -10.16 -10.84 -3.97
C LEU A 211 -11.26 -11.29 -4.96
N GLU A 212 -11.85 -12.46 -4.73
CA GLU A 212 -12.98 -12.99 -5.51
C GLU A 212 -14.27 -12.18 -5.30
N SER A 213 -14.48 -11.56 -4.13
CA SER A 213 -15.73 -10.85 -3.77
C SER A 213 -15.70 -9.34 -3.97
N ILE A 214 -14.54 -8.72 -4.23
CA ILE A 214 -14.44 -7.27 -4.44
C ILE A 214 -15.42 -6.83 -5.53
N GLN A 215 -16.24 -5.83 -5.21
CA GLN A 215 -17.16 -5.17 -6.13
C GLN A 215 -17.15 -3.63 -5.93
N PRO A 216 -17.22 -2.85 -7.03
CA PRO A 216 -17.08 -3.30 -8.42
C PRO A 216 -15.69 -3.89 -8.68
N LYS A 217 -15.58 -4.80 -9.65
CA LYS A 217 -14.29 -5.32 -10.11
C LYS A 217 -13.44 -4.17 -10.67
N PRO A 218 -12.13 -4.11 -10.36
CA PRO A 218 -11.28 -3.04 -10.84
C PRO A 218 -11.05 -3.11 -12.36
N ASN A 219 -11.06 -1.95 -13.02
CA ASN A 219 -10.54 -1.80 -14.39
C ASN A 219 -9.01 -1.67 -14.37
N VAL A 220 -8.47 -1.06 -13.31
CA VAL A 220 -7.03 -0.84 -13.13
C VAL A 220 -6.60 -1.44 -11.81
N LEU A 221 -5.54 -2.24 -11.83
CA LEU A 221 -4.87 -2.77 -10.64
C LEU A 221 -3.48 -2.15 -10.51
N VAL A 222 -3.21 -1.52 -9.37
CA VAL A 222 -1.85 -1.17 -8.96
C VAL A 222 -1.42 -2.18 -7.90
N GLN A 223 -0.38 -2.98 -8.18
CA GLN A 223 -0.01 -4.14 -7.37
C GLN A 223 1.49 -4.16 -7.08
N ALA A 224 1.84 -4.28 -5.80
CA ALA A 224 3.21 -4.58 -5.41
C ALA A 224 3.58 -6.01 -5.78
N ILE A 225 4.78 -6.23 -6.31
CA ILE A 225 5.17 -7.54 -6.86
C ILE A 225 6.42 -8.15 -6.21
N ALA A 226 6.94 -7.52 -5.16
CA ALA A 226 8.11 -7.99 -4.41
C ALA A 226 7.75 -8.97 -3.28
N GLY A 227 8.62 -9.95 -3.04
CA GLY A 227 8.52 -10.93 -1.96
C GLY A 227 7.82 -12.23 -2.34
N ARG A 228 7.66 -13.13 -1.36
CA ARG A 228 6.87 -14.36 -1.49
C ARG A 228 5.40 -14.04 -1.22
N ALA A 229 4.52 -14.45 -2.12
CA ALA A 229 3.10 -14.15 -1.97
C ALA A 229 2.48 -14.75 -0.70
N ASN A 230 1.55 -14.01 -0.09
CA ASN A 230 0.81 -14.43 1.09
C ASN A 230 -0.67 -14.66 0.77
N LEU A 231 -1.08 -15.92 0.68
CA LEU A 231 -2.45 -16.31 0.36
C LEU A 231 -3.17 -16.82 1.61
N ASN A 232 -4.21 -16.10 2.05
CA ASN A 232 -4.99 -16.46 3.25
C ASN A 232 -4.13 -16.65 4.53
N GLY A 233 -3.04 -15.88 4.66
CA GLY A 233 -2.11 -15.96 5.78
C GLY A 233 -1.07 -17.06 5.64
N ARG A 234 -0.99 -17.75 4.49
CA ARG A 234 -0.04 -18.82 4.21
C ARG A 234 0.89 -18.43 3.06
N PRO A 235 2.17 -18.83 3.11
CA PRO A 235 3.07 -18.69 1.97
C PRO A 235 2.50 -19.40 0.75
N PHE A 236 2.43 -18.70 -0.36
CA PHE A 236 2.04 -19.29 -1.63
C PHE A 236 3.17 -20.21 -2.13
N ASP A 237 2.78 -21.39 -2.62
CA ASP A 237 3.68 -22.32 -3.31
C ASP A 237 3.71 -21.99 -4.80
N GLY A 238 4.77 -21.31 -5.20
CA GLY A 238 4.94 -20.79 -6.56
C GLY A 238 5.78 -19.52 -6.60
N SER A 239 5.74 -18.84 -7.73
CA SER A 239 6.40 -17.55 -7.93
C SER A 239 5.47 -16.36 -7.70
N ALA A 240 6.04 -15.16 -7.60
CA ALA A 240 5.27 -13.93 -7.57
C ALA A 240 4.47 -13.73 -8.86
N ALA A 241 5.05 -14.09 -10.01
CA ALA A 241 4.38 -14.08 -11.32
C ALA A 241 3.13 -14.97 -11.34
N GLU A 242 3.23 -16.21 -10.86
CA GLU A 242 2.10 -17.15 -10.80
C GLU A 242 0.98 -16.65 -9.88
N PHE A 243 1.36 -16.02 -8.76
CA PHE A 243 0.38 -15.42 -7.85
C PHE A 243 -0.32 -14.20 -8.45
N ALA A 244 0.41 -13.38 -9.22
CA ALA A 244 -0.14 -12.21 -9.89
C ALA A 244 -1.17 -12.57 -10.97
N VAL A 245 -0.96 -13.67 -11.70
CA VAL A 245 -1.98 -14.24 -12.60
C VAL A 245 -3.25 -14.59 -11.84
N LYS A 246 -3.13 -15.33 -10.72
CA LYS A 246 -4.29 -15.70 -9.89
C LYS A 246 -5.02 -14.48 -9.36
N THR A 247 -4.27 -13.50 -8.86
CA THR A 247 -4.82 -12.24 -8.34
C THR A 247 -5.59 -11.50 -9.43
N SER A 248 -5.02 -11.40 -10.64
CA SER A 248 -5.68 -10.78 -11.79
C SER A 248 -6.98 -11.50 -12.15
N GLN A 249 -6.96 -12.84 -12.21
CA GLN A 249 -8.15 -13.65 -12.49
C GLN A 249 -9.25 -13.48 -11.43
N TRP A 250 -8.91 -13.53 -10.13
CA TRP A 250 -9.87 -13.32 -9.05
C TRP A 250 -10.47 -11.90 -9.06
N LEU A 251 -9.69 -10.92 -9.50
CA LEU A 251 -10.12 -9.54 -9.67
C LEU A 251 -10.86 -9.28 -10.99
N GLY A 252 -11.19 -10.33 -11.76
CA GLY A 252 -11.97 -10.20 -12.99
C GLY A 252 -11.15 -9.74 -14.19
N GLU A 253 -9.83 -9.93 -14.14
CA GLU A 253 -8.84 -9.58 -15.18
C GLU A 253 -8.88 -8.08 -15.52
N PRO A 254 -8.39 -7.21 -14.61
CA PRO A 254 -8.36 -5.77 -14.82
C PRO A 254 -7.67 -5.44 -16.14
N GLU A 255 -8.23 -4.52 -16.92
CA GLU A 255 -7.71 -4.10 -18.24
C GLU A 255 -6.24 -3.67 -18.15
N LYS A 256 -5.88 -2.95 -17.09
CA LYS A 256 -4.51 -2.47 -16.85
C LYS A 256 -3.99 -2.98 -15.51
N VAL A 257 -2.76 -3.46 -15.51
CA VAL A 257 -1.99 -3.79 -14.31
C VAL A 257 -0.76 -2.89 -14.29
N ILE A 258 -0.50 -2.28 -13.14
CA ILE A 258 0.66 -1.41 -12.92
C ILE A 258 1.41 -2.00 -11.73
N TRP A 259 2.67 -2.36 -11.96
CA TRP A 259 3.52 -2.78 -10.86
C TRP A 259 3.92 -1.58 -10.01
N CYS A 260 4.04 -1.79 -8.70
CA CYS A 260 4.65 -0.84 -7.80
C CYS A 260 5.65 -1.56 -6.87
N LEU A 261 6.42 -0.78 -6.10
CA LEU A 261 7.39 -1.32 -5.14
C LEU A 261 8.49 -2.18 -5.77
N HIS A 262 8.86 -1.84 -7.01
CA HIS A 262 9.89 -2.52 -7.78
C HIS A 262 11.10 -1.64 -8.10
N ASP A 263 11.04 -0.36 -7.71
CA ASP A 263 12.07 0.63 -8.01
C ASP A 263 13.38 0.31 -7.26
N ASP A 264 14.44 1.00 -7.66
CA ASP A 264 15.74 0.87 -7.01
C ASP A 264 15.65 1.22 -5.52
N SER A 265 16.19 0.36 -4.68
CA SER A 265 16.11 0.45 -3.22
C SER A 265 17.49 0.66 -2.60
N PRO A 266 17.59 1.45 -1.51
CA PRO A 266 18.84 1.64 -0.77
C PRO A 266 19.31 0.38 -0.03
N ILE A 267 18.44 -0.63 0.12
CA ILE A 267 18.64 -1.87 0.88
C ILE A 267 18.15 -3.08 0.08
N LYS A 268 18.63 -4.29 0.39
CA LYS A 268 18.19 -5.51 -0.31
C LYS A 268 16.67 -5.76 -0.09
N PRO A 269 15.92 -6.17 -1.13
CA PRO A 269 16.36 -6.31 -2.51
C PRO A 269 16.58 -4.93 -3.15
N LEU A 270 17.72 -4.75 -3.83
CA LEU A 270 18.10 -3.49 -4.45
C LEU A 270 17.23 -3.18 -5.67
N ARG A 271 16.75 -4.23 -6.36
CA ARG A 271 15.86 -4.12 -7.52
C ARG A 271 14.90 -5.30 -7.55
N VAL A 272 13.80 -5.15 -8.28
CA VAL A 272 12.86 -6.24 -8.56
C VAL A 272 12.81 -6.47 -10.07
N ASN A 273 13.10 -7.69 -10.52
CA ASN A 273 12.92 -8.08 -11.92
C ASN A 273 11.46 -8.46 -12.15
N THR A 274 10.71 -7.55 -12.76
CA THR A 274 9.27 -7.71 -13.04
C THR A 274 8.97 -8.39 -14.37
N THR A 275 9.96 -8.60 -15.24
CA THR A 275 9.76 -9.19 -16.57
C THR A 275 9.00 -10.52 -16.52
N PRO A 276 9.34 -11.50 -15.64
CA PRO A 276 8.58 -12.75 -15.56
C PRO A 276 7.10 -12.57 -15.17
N ALA A 277 6.82 -11.66 -14.22
CA ALA A 277 5.44 -11.35 -13.84
C ALA A 277 4.68 -10.66 -14.98
N THR A 278 5.34 -9.73 -15.68
CA THR A 278 4.78 -9.04 -16.84
C THR A 278 4.42 -10.02 -17.95
N ASP A 279 5.36 -10.86 -18.36
CA ASP A 279 5.16 -11.82 -19.45
C ASP A 279 4.03 -12.79 -19.12
N LEU A 280 4.04 -13.37 -17.92
CA LEU A 280 3.07 -14.37 -17.53
C LEU A 280 1.65 -13.79 -17.36
N VAL A 281 1.51 -12.59 -16.79
CA VAL A 281 0.19 -11.94 -16.67
C VAL A 281 -0.40 -11.62 -18.04
N GLN A 282 0.41 -11.10 -18.97
CA GLN A 282 -0.07 -10.78 -20.31
C GLN A 282 -0.39 -12.02 -21.15
N GLN A 283 0.30 -13.12 -20.90
CA GLN A 283 0.06 -14.41 -21.54
C GLN A 283 -1.22 -15.08 -21.04
N GLU A 284 -1.42 -15.12 -19.71
CA GLU A 284 -2.45 -15.96 -19.07
C GLU A 284 -3.74 -15.22 -18.72
N THR A 285 -3.81 -13.91 -19.00
CA THR A 285 -4.99 -13.09 -18.71
C THR A 285 -5.26 -12.06 -19.81
N ARG A 286 -6.44 -11.43 -19.78
CA ARG A 286 -6.73 -10.27 -20.63
C ARG A 286 -6.05 -8.97 -20.19
N SER A 287 -5.41 -8.96 -19.02
CA SER A 287 -4.75 -7.78 -18.47
C SER A 287 -3.54 -7.35 -19.31
N ARG A 288 -3.27 -6.05 -19.35
CA ARG A 288 -2.05 -5.49 -19.94
C ARG A 288 -1.25 -4.76 -18.88
N VAL A 289 0.05 -5.05 -18.83
CA VAL A 289 0.94 -4.39 -17.89
C VAL A 289 1.39 -3.07 -18.49
N ILE A 290 1.27 -2.01 -17.71
CA ILE A 290 1.63 -0.65 -18.11
C ILE A 290 2.72 -0.15 -17.18
N ASP A 291 3.88 0.16 -17.76
CA ASP A 291 4.96 0.82 -17.04
C ASP A 291 4.69 2.32 -16.94
N LEU A 292 4.90 2.88 -15.75
CA LEU A 292 4.78 4.31 -15.51
C LEU A 292 6.15 4.91 -15.26
N GLN A 293 6.42 6.06 -15.87
CA GLN A 293 7.59 6.86 -15.55
C GLN A 293 7.29 7.79 -14.37
N PRO A 294 8.22 7.93 -13.41
CA PRO A 294 8.08 8.90 -12.34
C PRO A 294 7.81 10.30 -12.89
N THR A 295 6.93 11.05 -12.23
CA THR A 295 6.55 12.44 -12.55
C THR A 295 5.72 12.67 -13.82
N GLU A 296 5.47 11.64 -14.62
CA GLU A 296 4.58 11.74 -15.78
C GLU A 296 3.10 11.57 -15.40
N VAL A 297 2.22 12.15 -16.24
CA VAL A 297 0.77 12.11 -16.03
C VAL A 297 0.14 11.15 -17.04
N TYR A 298 -0.62 10.19 -16.52
CA TYR A 298 -1.26 9.15 -17.33
C TYR A 298 -2.78 9.20 -17.23
N ALA A 299 -3.44 8.90 -18.35
CA ALA A 299 -4.86 8.60 -18.37
C ALA A 299 -5.09 7.15 -17.90
N LEU A 300 -5.63 7.00 -16.69
CA LEU A 300 -5.86 5.69 -16.09
C LEU A 300 -7.00 4.93 -16.78
N PHE A 301 -8.04 5.64 -17.19
CA PHE A 301 -9.18 5.08 -17.93
C PHE A 301 -9.20 5.66 -19.35
N SER A 302 -9.61 4.83 -20.30
CA SER A 302 -9.93 5.22 -21.68
C SER A 302 -11.39 5.65 -21.79
#